data_AF-A0A1J3GQV6-F1
#
_entry.id   AF-A0A1J3GQV6-F1
#
_cell.length_a   1.000
_cell.length_b   1.000
_cell.length_c   1.000
_cell.angle_alpha   90.00
_cell.angle_beta   90.00
_cell.angle_gamma   90.00
#
_symmetry.space_group_name_H-M   'P 1'
#
loop_
_entity.id
_entity.type
_entity.pdbx_description
1 polymer ?
#
loop_
_entity_poly.entity_id
_entity_poly.type
_entity_poly.pdbx_seq_one_letter_code
_entity_poly.pdbx_strand_id
1 'polypeptide(L)'
;LNMSRDELAEIRARLEKSDNEAKLLRSQIHRALSSAPEIAQICEDAEHTPFSALIINTKVIDPGKLSIQKYDGSTNPKDHINAFRVALSRAAFRSIEEKDAGFCLLFAEYLKGAALDWFLNLEPNSIENFQQLTALFLKQYSMFIE
;
A
#
# COMPACT_ATOMS: atom_id res chain seq x y z
N LEU A 1 -46.05 14.66 -46.27
CA LEU A 1 -45.59 15.90 -45.60
C LEU A 1 -44.11 16.04 -45.93
N ASN A 2 -43.77 16.91 -46.90
CA ASN A 2 -42.37 17.20 -47.21
C ASN A 2 -41.85 18.16 -46.15
N MET A 3 -40.93 17.69 -45.31
CA MET A 3 -40.17 18.57 -44.41
C MET A 3 -39.40 19.58 -45.25
N SER A 4 -39.50 20.85 -44.87
CA SER A 4 -38.78 21.94 -45.52
C SER A 4 -37.28 21.81 -45.24
N ARG A 5 -36.47 22.42 -46.11
CA ARG A 5 -35.01 22.43 -45.97
C ARG A 5 -34.58 23.07 -44.64
N ASP A 6 -35.34 24.04 -44.17
CA ASP A 6 -35.05 24.79 -42.93
C ASP A 6 -35.32 23.94 -41.69
N GLU A 7 -36.42 23.17 -41.67
CA GLU A 7 -36.70 22.19 -40.59
C GLU A 7 -35.62 21.10 -40.50
N LEU A 8 -35.13 20.62 -41.64
CA LEU A 8 -34.02 19.64 -41.70
C LEU A 8 -32.70 20.22 -41.19
N ALA A 9 -32.41 21.49 -41.51
CA ALA A 9 -31.22 22.18 -41.03
C ALA A 9 -31.28 22.38 -39.51
N GLU A 10 -32.45 22.73 -38.98
CA GLU A 10 -32.64 22.93 -37.54
C GLU A 10 -32.52 21.63 -36.74
N ILE A 11 -33.09 20.53 -37.25
CA ILE A 11 -32.93 19.19 -36.64
C ILE A 11 -31.45 18.80 -36.62
N ARG A 12 -30.71 19.04 -37.70
CA ARG A 12 -29.27 18.73 -37.78
C ARG A 12 -28.47 19.54 -36.75
N ALA A 13 -28.72 20.85 -36.66
CA ALA A 13 -28.05 21.71 -35.70
C ALA A 13 -28.30 21.28 -34.25
N ARG A 14 -29.52 20.85 -33.94
CA ARG A 14 -29.87 20.31 -32.61
C ARG A 14 -29.15 19.01 -32.29
N LEU A 15 -29.03 18.10 -33.27
CA LEU A 15 -28.31 16.84 -33.09
C LEU A 15 -26.81 17.08 -32.85
N GLU A 16 -26.23 17.99 -33.62
CA GLU A 16 -24.82 18.35 -33.53
C GLU A 16 -24.49 19.03 -32.20
N LYS A 17 -25.39 19.91 -31.72
CA LYS A 17 -25.31 20.50 -30.38
C LYS A 17 -25.36 19.42 -29.28
N SER A 18 -26.30 18.49 -29.38
CA SER A 18 -26.44 17.39 -28.41
C SER A 18 -25.22 16.47 -28.38
N ASP A 19 -24.62 16.17 -29.53
CA ASP A 19 -23.41 15.34 -29.62
C ASP A 19 -22.19 16.02 -28.97
N ASN A 20 -22.06 17.34 -29.19
CA ASN A 20 -21.01 18.14 -28.56
C ASN A 20 -21.18 18.21 -27.03
N GLU A 21 -22.41 18.36 -26.53
CA GLU A 21 -22.71 18.33 -25.10
C GLU A 21 -22.39 16.95 -24.49
N ALA A 22 -22.72 15.85 -25.18
CA ALA A 22 -22.40 14.50 -24.72
C ALA A 22 -20.89 14.23 -24.66
N LYS A 23 -20.13 14.71 -25.66
CA LYS A 23 -18.66 14.64 -25.67
C LYS A 23 -18.05 15.45 -24.53
N LEU A 24 -18.57 16.65 -24.30
CA LEU A 24 -18.13 17.50 -23.19
C LEU A 24 -18.37 16.82 -21.84
N LEU A 25 -19.56 16.27 -21.63
CA LEU A 25 -19.91 15.56 -20.39
C LEU A 25 -19.00 14.34 -20.17
N ARG A 26 -18.76 13.53 -21.21
CA ARG A 26 -17.82 12.40 -21.14
C ARG A 26 -16.40 12.84 -20.77
N SER A 27 -15.92 13.93 -21.35
CA SER A 27 -14.61 14.50 -21.03
C SER A 27 -14.53 14.98 -19.58
N GLN A 28 -15.57 15.67 -19.09
CA GLN A 28 -15.65 16.14 -17.71
C GLN A 28 -15.67 14.97 -16.70
N ILE A 29 -16.45 13.92 -16.97
CA ILE A 29 -16.51 12.72 -16.14
C ILE A 29 -15.16 12.01 -16.13
N HIS A 30 -14.53 11.81 -17.30
CA HIS A 30 -13.21 11.19 -17.38
C HIS A 30 -12.17 11.99 -16.60
N ARG A 31 -12.18 13.33 -16.73
CA ARG A 31 -11.29 14.23 -15.98
C ARG A 31 -11.53 14.12 -14.47
N ALA A 32 -12.79 14.14 -14.04
CA ALA A 32 -13.15 14.03 -12.63
C ALA A 32 -12.74 12.69 -12.03
N LEU A 33 -12.90 11.58 -12.77
CA LEU A 33 -12.44 10.26 -12.35
C LEU A 33 -10.90 10.18 -12.31
N SER A 34 -10.20 10.76 -13.29
CA SER A 34 -8.72 10.80 -13.30
C SER A 34 -8.11 11.72 -12.24
N SER A 35 -8.91 12.64 -11.71
CA SER A 35 -8.52 13.63 -10.69
C SER A 35 -9.33 13.46 -9.41
N ALA A 36 -9.93 12.28 -9.18
CA ALA A 36 -10.73 12.01 -8.00
C ALA A 36 -9.83 12.13 -6.75
N PRO A 37 -10.11 13.07 -5.83
CA PRO A 37 -9.28 13.29 -4.65
C PRO A 37 -9.05 12.02 -3.83
N GLU A 38 -10.02 11.11 -3.82
CA GLU A 38 -9.95 9.82 -3.14
C GLU A 38 -8.89 8.90 -3.75
N ILE A 39 -8.71 8.92 -5.07
CA ILE A 39 -7.67 8.12 -5.75
C ILE A 39 -6.29 8.71 -5.48
N ALA A 40 -6.18 10.05 -5.52
CA ALA A 40 -4.93 10.73 -5.18
C ALA A 40 -4.49 10.40 -3.74
N GLN A 41 -5.43 10.43 -2.80
CA GLN A 41 -5.16 10.07 -1.41
C GLN A 41 -4.70 8.61 -1.28
N ILE A 42 -5.38 7.66 -1.95
CA ILE A 42 -4.96 6.25 -1.93
C ILE A 42 -3.54 6.08 -2.49
N CYS A 43 -3.16 6.81 -3.54
CA CYS A 43 -1.81 6.78 -4.08
C CYS A 43 -0.79 7.35 -3.08
N GLU A 44 -1.10 8.49 -2.45
CA GLU A 44 -0.23 9.08 -1.41
C GLU A 44 -0.06 8.12 -0.21
N ASP A 45 -1.15 7.50 0.25
CA ASP A 45 -1.14 6.51 1.32
C ASP A 45 -0.36 5.23 0.93
N ALA A 46 -0.35 4.87 -0.37
CA ALA A 46 0.41 3.71 -0.87
C ALA A 46 1.91 3.99 -0.99
N GLU A 47 2.31 5.25 -1.16
CA GLU A 47 3.71 5.69 -1.13
C GLU A 47 4.24 5.83 0.30
N HIS A 48 3.34 5.91 1.29
CA HIS A 48 3.70 5.99 2.69
C HIS A 48 4.39 4.72 3.18
N THR A 49 5.52 4.91 3.88
CA THR A 49 6.24 3.82 4.52
C THR A 49 6.90 4.29 5.81
N PRO A 50 6.77 3.53 6.91
CA PRO A 50 7.45 3.85 8.16
C PRO A 50 8.94 3.51 8.12
N PHE A 51 9.41 2.79 7.10
CA PHE A 51 10.83 2.45 6.95
C PHE A 51 11.65 3.65 6.50
N SER A 52 12.85 3.76 7.04
CA SER A 52 13.83 4.75 6.59
C SER A 52 14.35 4.41 5.19
N ALA A 53 14.88 5.43 4.51
CA ALA A 53 15.54 5.26 3.22
C ALA A 53 16.68 4.23 3.26
N LEU A 54 17.34 4.03 4.40
CA LEU A 54 18.38 3.00 4.55
C LEU A 54 17.79 1.60 4.36
N ILE A 55 16.69 1.28 5.03
CA ILE A 55 16.03 -0.02 4.91
C ILE A 55 15.53 -0.23 3.47
N ILE A 56 14.83 0.76 2.91
CA ILE A 56 14.20 0.66 1.58
C ILE A 56 15.24 0.45 0.48
N ASN A 57 16.38 1.14 0.55
CA ASN A 57 17.40 1.10 -0.49
C ASN A 57 18.42 -0.04 -0.31
N THR A 58 18.38 -0.75 0.82
CA THR A 58 19.30 -1.87 1.05
C THR A 58 18.89 -3.07 0.19
N LYS A 59 19.84 -3.61 -0.57
CA LYS A 59 19.61 -4.81 -1.38
C LYS A 59 19.63 -6.04 -0.47
N VAL A 60 18.45 -6.63 -0.27
CA VAL A 60 18.25 -7.83 0.52
C VAL A 60 18.09 -9.04 -0.40
N ILE A 61 18.82 -10.12 -0.16
CA ILE A 61 18.55 -11.41 -0.80
C ILE A 61 17.21 -11.94 -0.31
N ASP A 62 16.36 -12.36 -1.24
CA ASP A 62 15.15 -13.12 -0.92
C ASP A 62 15.53 -14.48 -0.28
N PRO A 63 15.21 -14.71 1.00
CA PRO A 63 15.48 -15.98 1.66
C PRO A 63 14.50 -17.09 1.23
N GLY A 64 13.56 -16.78 0.34
CA GLY A 64 12.46 -17.65 -0.06
C GLY A 64 11.34 -17.66 0.96
N LYS A 65 10.32 -18.49 0.68
CA LYS A 65 9.14 -18.60 1.53
C LYS A 65 9.51 -19.11 2.93
N LEU A 66 9.25 -18.29 3.95
CA LEU A 66 9.38 -18.67 5.34
C LEU A 66 8.15 -19.49 5.75
N SER A 67 8.39 -20.57 6.49
CA SER A 67 7.30 -21.39 7.06
C SER A 67 6.82 -20.80 8.39
N ILE A 68 6.38 -19.54 8.36
CA ILE A 68 5.80 -18.83 9.51
C ILE A 68 4.37 -18.43 9.16
N GLN A 69 3.47 -18.48 10.14
CA GLN A 69 2.13 -17.92 9.96
C GLN A 69 2.19 -16.40 9.96
N LYS A 70 1.44 -15.76 9.07
CA LYS A 70 1.27 -14.30 9.13
C LYS A 70 0.58 -13.90 10.43
N TYR A 71 0.99 -12.79 11.01
CA TYR A 71 0.48 -12.27 12.27
C TYR A 71 -0.64 -11.25 12.00
N ASP A 72 -1.81 -11.46 12.62
CA ASP A 72 -2.97 -10.55 12.54
C ASP A 72 -3.20 -9.72 13.81
N GLY A 73 -2.39 -9.93 14.86
CA GLY A 73 -2.59 -9.26 16.15
C GLY A 73 -3.31 -10.08 17.21
N SER A 74 -3.64 -11.35 16.94
CA SER A 74 -4.45 -12.17 17.87
C SER A 74 -3.66 -13.16 18.73
N THR A 75 -2.37 -13.39 18.44
CA THR A 75 -1.52 -14.37 19.16
C THR A 75 -0.42 -13.68 19.96
N ASN A 76 0.33 -14.43 20.78
CA ASN A 76 1.43 -13.86 21.55
C ASN A 76 2.52 -13.23 20.62
N PRO A 77 2.80 -11.91 20.72
CA PRO A 77 3.75 -11.24 19.83
C PRO A 77 5.20 -11.67 20.06
N LYS A 78 5.53 -12.09 21.29
CA LYS A 78 6.88 -12.59 21.63
C LYS A 78 7.16 -13.90 20.91
N ASP A 79 6.18 -14.81 20.87
CA ASP A 79 6.30 -16.09 20.16
C ASP A 79 6.43 -15.89 18.66
N HIS A 80 5.69 -14.93 18.10
CA HIS A 80 5.82 -14.57 16.69
C HIS A 80 7.22 -14.05 16.36
N ILE A 81 7.79 -13.13 17.15
CA ILE A 81 9.17 -12.65 16.98
C ILE A 81 10.16 -13.81 17.04
N ASN A 82 10.02 -14.71 18.02
CA ASN A 82 10.92 -15.84 18.18
C ASN A 82 10.85 -16.79 16.97
N ALA A 83 9.64 -17.16 16.53
CA ALA A 83 9.43 -17.99 15.35
C ALA A 83 10.02 -17.35 14.09
N PHE A 84 9.82 -16.04 13.92
CA PHE A 84 10.37 -15.28 12.81
C PHE A 84 11.90 -15.28 12.79
N ARG A 85 12.54 -15.00 13.93
CA ARG A 85 14.00 -15.02 14.07
C ARG A 85 14.59 -16.40 13.80
N VAL A 86 13.92 -17.47 14.23
CA VAL A 86 14.34 -18.85 13.96
C VAL A 86 14.21 -19.18 12.47
N ALA A 87 13.13 -18.76 11.81
CA ALA A 87 12.98 -19.04 10.38
C ALA A 87 14.06 -18.34 9.54
N LEU A 88 14.39 -17.09 9.89
CA LEU A 88 15.41 -16.30 9.23
C LEU A 88 16.85 -16.63 9.63
N SER A 89 17.08 -17.45 10.65
CA SER A 89 18.44 -17.86 11.01
C SER A 89 19.12 -18.68 9.91
N ARG A 90 18.34 -19.24 8.97
CA ARG A 90 18.82 -20.00 7.80
C ARG A 90 19.14 -19.10 6.59
N ALA A 91 18.73 -17.84 6.62
CA ALA A 91 18.98 -16.91 5.54
C ALA A 91 20.45 -16.47 5.53
N ALA A 92 21.06 -16.47 4.34
CA ALA A 92 22.47 -16.14 4.15
C ALA A 92 22.65 -14.66 3.78
N PHE A 93 22.47 -13.76 4.76
CA PHE A 93 22.77 -12.33 4.56
C PHE A 93 24.28 -12.09 4.47
N ARG A 94 24.71 -11.17 3.60
CA ARG A 94 26.12 -10.87 3.33
C ARG A 94 26.70 -9.82 4.26
N SER A 95 25.86 -9.01 4.90
CA SER A 95 26.28 -7.99 5.86
C SER A 95 25.29 -7.83 7.01
N ILE A 96 25.70 -7.09 8.04
CA ILE A 96 24.85 -6.77 9.19
C ILE A 96 23.71 -5.84 8.76
N GLU A 97 24.01 -4.88 7.89
CA GLU A 97 23.04 -3.94 7.32
C GLU A 97 22.00 -4.66 6.47
N GLU A 98 22.43 -5.60 5.62
CA GLU A 98 21.52 -6.42 4.82
C GLU A 98 20.61 -7.27 5.70
N LYS A 99 21.18 -7.88 6.75
CA LYS A 99 20.41 -8.69 7.70
C LYS A 99 19.35 -7.87 8.40
N ASP A 100 19.70 -6.67 8.87
CA ASP A 100 18.80 -5.82 9.62
C ASP A 100 17.66 -5.27 8.74
N ALA A 101 18.00 -4.75 7.55
CA ALA A 101 17.01 -4.33 6.56
C ALA A 101 16.10 -5.49 6.12
N GLY A 102 16.68 -6.68 5.89
CA GLY A 102 15.92 -7.87 5.53
C GLY A 102 14.98 -8.32 6.63
N PHE A 103 15.41 -8.26 7.90
CA PHE A 103 14.53 -8.55 9.03
C PHE A 103 13.35 -7.58 9.07
N CYS A 104 13.56 -6.28 8.86
CA CYS A 104 12.48 -5.29 8.80
C CYS A 104 11.48 -5.58 7.69
N LEU A 105 11.95 -5.66 6.44
CA LEU A 105 11.11 -5.81 5.26
C LEU A 105 10.30 -7.11 5.32
N LEU A 106 10.95 -8.23 5.65
CA LEU A 106 10.28 -9.52 5.76
C LEU A 106 9.33 -9.59 6.95
N PHE A 107 9.62 -8.89 8.05
CA PHE A 107 8.68 -8.88 9.18
C PHE A 107 7.38 -8.19 8.79
N ALA A 108 7.45 -7.03 8.13
CA ALA A 108 6.28 -6.35 7.60
C ALA A 108 5.50 -7.20 6.59
N GLU A 109 6.18 -7.94 5.72
CA GLU A 109 5.53 -8.87 4.77
C GLU A 109 4.70 -9.96 5.48
N TYR A 110 5.13 -10.39 6.66
CA TYR A 110 4.46 -11.40 7.48
C TYR A 110 3.40 -10.82 8.42
N LEU A 111 3.06 -9.53 8.30
CA LEU A 111 1.87 -8.94 8.92
C LEU A 111 0.66 -9.08 7.99
N LYS A 112 -0.54 -9.11 8.59
CA LYS A 112 -1.83 -9.06 7.88
C LYS A 112 -2.89 -8.39 8.76
N GLY A 113 -3.99 -7.98 8.14
CA GLY A 113 -5.14 -7.39 8.86
C GLY A 113 -4.70 -6.25 9.79
N ALA A 114 -5.23 -6.23 11.02
CA ALA A 114 -4.98 -5.17 11.99
C ALA A 114 -3.49 -4.93 12.29
N ALA A 115 -2.64 -5.96 12.20
CA ALA A 115 -1.21 -5.79 12.39
C ALA A 115 -0.52 -5.09 11.22
N LEU A 116 -0.94 -5.36 9.98
CA LEU A 116 -0.44 -4.63 8.83
C LEU A 116 -0.95 -3.19 8.84
N ASP A 117 -2.23 -2.99 9.17
CA ASP A 117 -2.84 -1.65 9.26
C ASP A 117 -2.11 -0.81 10.32
N TRP A 118 -1.82 -1.38 11.49
CA TRP A 118 -1.02 -0.71 12.51
C TRP A 118 0.35 -0.28 11.98
N PHE A 119 1.05 -1.19 11.29
CA PHE A 119 2.38 -0.92 10.76
C PHE A 119 2.35 0.23 9.74
N LEU A 120 1.39 0.22 8.81
CA LEU A 120 1.24 1.25 7.78
C LEU A 120 0.87 2.63 8.34
N ASN A 121 0.31 2.69 9.55
CA ASN A 121 -0.04 3.93 10.25
C ASN A 121 1.07 4.47 11.18
N LEU A 122 2.25 3.84 11.23
CA LEU A 122 3.40 4.37 11.96
C LEU A 122 3.97 5.60 11.24
N GLU A 123 4.58 6.53 11.99
CA GLU A 123 5.17 7.74 11.41
C GLU A 123 6.18 7.42 10.28
N PRO A 124 6.19 8.20 9.18
CA PRO A 124 7.12 7.99 8.08
C PRO A 124 8.58 8.03 8.56
N ASN A 125 9.43 7.15 8.01
CA ASN A 125 10.86 7.05 8.36
C ASN A 125 11.16 6.80 9.85
N SER A 126 10.18 6.37 10.65
CA SER A 126 10.37 6.13 12.09
C SER A 126 11.12 4.84 12.43
N ILE A 127 11.28 3.94 11.45
CA ILE A 127 11.96 2.65 11.63
C ILE A 127 13.26 2.65 10.82
N GLU A 128 14.38 2.65 11.52
CA GLU A 128 15.73 2.57 10.96
C GLU A 128 16.35 1.18 11.10
N ASN A 129 15.84 0.36 12.02
CA ASN A 129 16.34 -0.99 12.25
C ASN A 129 15.32 -1.95 12.87
N PHE A 130 15.66 -3.24 12.90
CA PHE A 130 14.74 -4.27 13.37
C PHE A 130 14.43 -4.18 14.87
N GLN A 131 15.38 -3.65 15.66
CA GLN A 131 15.17 -3.42 17.08
C GLN A 131 14.08 -2.37 17.33
N GLN A 132 14.08 -1.27 16.57
CA GLN A 132 13.03 -0.24 16.66
C GLN A 132 11.66 -0.79 16.26
N LEU A 133 11.59 -1.53 15.13
CA LEU A 133 10.34 -2.19 14.69
C LEU A 133 9.78 -3.13 15.77
N THR A 134 10.62 -4.01 16.32
CA THR A 134 10.18 -4.97 17.34
C THR A 134 9.79 -4.28 18.65
N ALA A 135 10.45 -3.19 19.04
CA ALA A 135 10.05 -2.40 20.21
C ALA A 135 8.67 -1.76 20.03
N LEU A 136 8.40 -1.16 18.87
CA LEU A 136 7.09 -0.57 18.54
C LEU A 136 6.01 -1.67 18.50
N PHE A 137 6.31 -2.80 17.88
CA PHE A 137 5.41 -3.94 17.76
C PHE A 137 5.04 -4.52 19.13
N LEU A 138 6.04 -4.77 19.99
CA LEU A 138 5.80 -5.29 21.34
C LEU A 138 5.01 -4.28 22.20
N LYS A 139 5.27 -2.98 22.05
CA LYS A 139 4.49 -1.95 22.73
C LYS A 139 3.02 -2.01 22.31
N GLN A 140 2.76 -2.11 21.00
CA GLN A 140 1.41 -2.17 20.44
C GLN A 140 0.64 -3.40 20.91
N TYR A 141 1.26 -4.58 20.85
CA TYR A 141 0.61 -5.85 21.15
C TYR A 141 0.89 -6.36 22.57
N SER A 142 1.32 -5.48 23.47
CA SER A 142 1.74 -5.83 24.83
C SER A 142 0.65 -6.54 25.65
N MET A 143 -0.62 -6.26 25.39
CA MET A 143 -1.75 -6.92 26.06
C MET A 143 -1.85 -8.43 25.78
N PHE A 144 -1.16 -8.93 24.75
CA PHE A 144 -1.12 -10.34 24.38
C PHE A 144 0.19 -11.03 24.79
N ILE A 145 1.04 -10.34 25.57
CA ILE A 145 2.26 -10.93 26.13
C ILE A 145 1.89 -11.65 27.43
N GLU A 146 2.05 -12.98 27.42
CA GLU A 146 2.05 -13.81 28.64
C GLU A 146 3.36 -13.71 29.43
#